data_AF-L5N0Y3-F1
#
_entry.id   AF-L5N0Y3-F1
#
_cell.length_a   1.000
_cell.length_b   1.000
_cell.length_c   1.000
_cell.angle_alpha   90.00
_cell.angle_beta   90.00
_cell.angle_gamma   90.00
#
_symmetry.space_group_name_H-M   'P 1'
#
loop_
_entity.id
_entity.type
_entity.pdbx_description
1 polymer ?
#
loop_
_entity_poly.entity_id
_entity_poly.type
_entity_poly.pdbx_seq_one_letter_code
_entity_poly.pdbx_strand_id
1 'polypeptide(L)'
;GGISMNKWSKEEKLSIVWRYQNENISIRGLSEELDIDNSSLRYWVKLFEYHGNEAFHFPYTNYPPAFKLKVINYIQETGASIREASALFHIPDFS
;
A
#
# COMPACT_ATOMS: atom_id res chain seq x y z
N GLY A 1 -12.24 -5.66 14.88
CA GLY A 1 -12.87 -4.47 14.29
C GLY A 1 -11.94 -3.96 13.21
N GLY A 2 -12.40 -3.81 11.97
CA GLY A 2 -11.59 -3.26 10.89
C GLY A 2 -11.67 -1.74 10.93
N ILE A 3 -10.56 -1.07 11.18
CA ILE A 3 -10.47 0.39 11.09
C ILE A 3 -10.41 0.72 9.59
N SER A 4 -11.41 1.44 9.08
CA SER A 4 -11.49 1.84 7.67
C SER A 4 -10.24 2.60 7.23
N MET A 5 -9.70 2.25 6.06
CA MET A 5 -8.62 2.94 5.35
C MET A 5 -8.89 4.44 5.05
N ASN A 6 -10.10 4.91 5.38
CA ASN A 6 -10.61 6.26 5.19
C ASN A 6 -10.31 7.22 6.35
N LYS A 7 -9.68 6.75 7.44
CA LYS A 7 -9.28 7.61 8.58
C LYS A 7 -8.14 8.58 8.23
N TRP A 8 -7.30 8.21 7.26
CA TRP A 8 -6.06 8.92 6.94
C TRP A 8 -6.07 9.42 5.49
N SER A 9 -5.81 10.70 5.31
CA SER A 9 -5.54 11.35 4.02
C SER A 9 -4.27 10.80 3.37
N LYS A 10 -4.06 11.13 2.09
CA LYS A 10 -2.86 10.69 1.34
C LYS A 10 -1.60 11.27 1.95
N GLU A 11 -1.65 12.53 2.34
CA GLU A 11 -0.58 13.31 2.94
C GLU A 11 -0.21 12.77 4.33
N GLU A 12 -1.22 12.40 5.14
CA GLU A 12 -0.98 11.76 6.44
C GLU A 12 -0.33 10.38 6.28
N LYS A 13 -0.81 9.55 5.34
CA LYS A 13 -0.18 8.25 5.04
C LYS A 13 1.27 8.41 4.62
N LEU A 14 1.57 9.42 3.79
CA LEU A 14 2.92 9.74 3.37
C LEU A 14 3.81 10.14 4.56
N SER A 15 3.30 11.00 5.45
CA SER A 15 4.01 11.40 6.67
C SER A 15 4.31 10.22 7.59
N ILE A 16 3.35 9.31 7.77
CA ILE A 16 3.51 8.10 8.60
C ILE A 16 4.61 7.19 8.05
N VAL A 17 4.63 6.97 6.73
CA VAL A 17 5.69 6.14 6.11
C VAL A 17 7.04 6.82 6.16
N TRP A 18 7.10 8.13 5.94
CA TRP A 18 8.34 8.92 6.14
C TRP A 18 8.88 8.76 7.55
N ARG A 19 8.00 8.85 8.56
CA ARG A 19 8.36 8.64 9.95
C ARG A 19 8.94 7.25 10.18
N TYR A 20 8.29 6.21 9.67
CA TYR A 20 8.81 4.83 9.74
C TYR A 20 10.20 4.68 9.11
N GLN A 21 10.49 5.36 7.99
CA GLN A 21 11.79 5.24 7.32
C GLN A 21 12.93 6.00 8.01
N ASN A 22 12.61 7.09 8.71
CA ASN A 22 13.62 7.97 9.31
C ASN A 22 13.79 7.73 10.80
N GLU A 23 12.78 7.20 11.47
CA GLU A 23 12.84 6.81 12.86
C GLU A 23 13.12 5.30 12.95
N ASN A 24 13.99 4.88 13.86
CA ASN A 24 14.30 3.46 14.08
C ASN A 24 13.15 2.76 14.84
N ILE A 25 11.95 2.76 14.27
CA ILE A 25 10.71 2.25 14.87
C ILE A 25 10.23 1.03 14.08
N SER A 26 9.86 -0.02 14.80
CA SER A 26 9.27 -1.21 14.17
C SER A 26 7.84 -0.94 13.66
N ILE A 27 7.42 -1.65 12.60
CA ILE A 27 6.03 -1.62 12.12
C ILE A 27 5.04 -1.82 13.27
N ARG A 28 5.33 -2.77 14.16
CA ARG A 28 4.47 -3.05 15.33
C ARG A 28 4.36 -1.84 16.25
N GLY A 29 5.49 -1.22 16.62
CA GLY A 29 5.50 -0.06 17.50
C GLY A 29 4.73 1.12 16.92
N LEU A 30 4.96 1.46 15.65
CA LEU A 30 4.27 2.56 14.99
C LEU A 30 2.77 2.27 14.80
N SER A 31 2.42 1.01 14.51
CA SER A 31 1.03 0.56 14.37
C SER A 31 0.25 0.66 15.68
N GLU A 32 0.87 0.30 16.81
CA GLU A 32 0.29 0.39 18.15
C GLU A 32 0.14 1.86 18.58
N GLU A 33 1.13 2.72 18.28
CA GLU A 33 1.09 4.14 18.61
C GLU A 33 -0.03 4.90 17.88
N LEU A 34 -0.22 4.62 16.59
CA LEU A 34 -1.17 5.33 15.74
C LEU A 34 -2.53 4.63 15.62
N ASP A 35 -2.71 3.49 16.29
CA ASP A 35 -3.90 2.64 16.18
C ASP A 35 -4.19 2.29 14.70
N ILE A 36 -3.18 1.75 14.02
CA ILE A 36 -3.22 1.31 12.63
C ILE A 36 -3.05 -0.21 12.60
N ASP A 37 -3.79 -0.91 11.73
CA ASP A 37 -3.55 -2.33 11.53
C ASP A 37 -2.15 -2.59 10.95
N ASN A 38 -1.41 -3.54 11.53
CA ASN A 38 -0.06 -3.90 11.12
C ASN A 38 0.04 -4.23 9.61
N SER A 39 -0.98 -4.88 9.06
CA SER A 39 -1.02 -5.25 7.65
C SER A 39 -1.25 -4.03 6.75
N SER A 40 -1.98 -3.02 7.23
CA SER A 40 -2.19 -1.76 6.52
C SER A 40 -0.92 -0.92 6.50
N LEU A 41 -0.23 -0.78 7.64
CA LEU A 41 1.04 -0.06 7.69
C LEU A 41 2.11 -0.74 6.84
N ARG A 42 2.20 -2.08 6.87
CA ARG A 42 3.12 -2.84 6.01
C ARG A 42 2.82 -2.63 4.52
N TYR A 43 1.55 -2.55 4.15
CA TYR A 43 1.13 -2.27 2.77
C TYR A 43 1.56 -0.85 2.35
N TRP A 44 1.34 0.16 3.20
CA TRP A 44 1.75 1.54 2.93
C TRP A 44 3.27 1.67 2.74
N VAL A 45 4.06 0.99 3.56
CA VAL A 45 5.51 0.94 3.43
C VAL A 45 5.92 0.32 2.09
N LYS A 46 5.36 -0.85 1.72
CA LYS A 46 5.65 -1.46 0.40
C LYS A 46 5.25 -0.55 -0.76
N LEU A 47 4.10 0.13 -0.67
CA LEU A 47 3.62 1.04 -1.71
C LEU A 47 4.59 2.21 -1.91
N PHE A 48 5.13 2.76 -0.81
CA PHE A 48 6.16 3.79 -0.85
C PHE A 48 7.51 3.27 -1.34
N GLU A 49 7.90 2.04 -0.99
CA GLU A 49 9.11 1.41 -1.53
C GLU A 49 9.05 1.29 -3.07
N TYR A 50 7.87 1.03 -3.64
CA TYR A 50 7.70 0.92 -5.10
C TYR A 50 7.53 2.26 -5.82
N HIS A 51 6.79 3.21 -5.23
CA HIS A 51 6.34 4.43 -5.94
C HIS A 51 6.80 5.74 -5.30
N GLY A 52 7.52 5.69 -4.18
CA GLY A 52 7.98 6.87 -3.46
C GLY A 52 6.83 7.79 -3.07
N ASN A 53 6.98 9.09 -3.37
CA ASN A 53 5.99 10.12 -3.03
C ASN A 53 4.64 9.94 -3.76
N GLU A 54 4.62 9.19 -4.87
CA GLU A 54 3.38 8.92 -5.61
C GLU A 54 2.59 7.73 -5.05
N ALA A 55 3.08 7.07 -3.99
CA ALA A 55 2.46 5.88 -3.40
C ALA A 55 0.95 6.02 -3.21
N PHE A 56 0.48 7.13 -2.64
CA PHE A 56 -0.95 7.34 -2.33
C PHE A 56 -1.70 8.11 -3.43
N HIS A 57 -1.03 8.41 -4.55
CA HIS A 57 -1.60 9.07 -5.73
C HIS A 57 -1.94 8.04 -6.81
N PHE A 58 -2.99 7.25 -6.56
CA PHE A 58 -3.42 6.24 -7.53
C PHE A 58 -3.91 6.87 -8.84
N PRO A 59 -3.44 6.38 -10.00
CA PRO A 59 -3.95 6.81 -11.30
C PRO A 59 -5.38 6.30 -11.52
N TYR A 60 -6.05 6.94 -12.47
CA TYR A 60 -7.42 6.66 -12.90
C TYR A 60 -7.79 5.16 -12.88
N THR A 61 -9.01 4.84 -12.43
CA THR A 61 -9.47 3.45 -12.18
C THR A 61 -9.79 2.64 -13.44
N ASN A 62 -9.67 3.21 -14.64
CA ASN A 62 -10.00 2.52 -15.89
C ASN A 62 -8.76 1.87 -16.52
N TYR A 63 -8.43 0.66 -16.07
CA TYR A 63 -7.32 -0.12 -16.62
C TYR A 63 -7.70 -0.83 -17.94
N PRO A 64 -6.85 -0.76 -18.98
CA PRO A 64 -7.10 -1.47 -20.23
C PRO A 64 -7.02 -3.00 -20.03
N PRO A 65 -7.72 -3.82 -20.84
CA PRO A 65 -7.73 -5.28 -20.70
C PRO A 65 -6.33 -5.92 -20.67
N ALA A 66 -5.41 -5.43 -21.51
CA ALA A 66 -4.03 -5.92 -21.54
C ALA A 66 -3.28 -5.70 -20.21
N PHE A 67 -3.54 -4.58 -19.52
CA PHE A 67 -2.97 -4.35 -18.19
C PHE A 67 -3.54 -5.32 -17.16
N LYS A 68 -4.86 -5.55 -17.17
CA LYS A 68 -5.50 -6.51 -16.27
C LYS A 68 -4.92 -7.92 -16.43
N LEU A 69 -4.73 -8.36 -17.68
CA LEU A 69 -4.09 -9.65 -17.98
C LEU A 69 -2.64 -9.71 -17.49
N LYS A 70 -1.86 -8.65 -17.67
CA LYS A 70 -0.48 -8.56 -17.16
C LYS A 70 -0.42 -8.78 -15.64
N VAL A 71 -1.32 -8.16 -14.88
CA VAL A 71 -1.39 -8.29 -13.41
C VAL A 71 -1.76 -9.72 -13.01
N ILE A 72 -2.76 -10.32 -13.69
CA ILE A 72 -3.18 -11.70 -13.43
C ILE A 72 -2.04 -12.69 -13.69
N ASN A 73 -1.36 -12.57 -14.83
CA ASN A 73 -0.24 -13.44 -15.18
C ASN A 73 0.91 -13.30 -14.18
N TYR A 74 1.24 -12.07 -13.76
CA TYR A 74 2.26 -11.85 -12.74
C TYR A 74 1.95 -12.60 -11.43
N ILE A 75 0.70 -12.53 -10.95
CA ILE A 75 0.27 -13.25 -9.74
C ILE A 75 0.44 -14.76 -9.92
N GLN A 76 0.04 -15.30 -11.07
CA GLN A 76 0.14 -16.73 -11.35
C GLN A 76 1.59 -17.23 -11.48
N GLU A 77 2.45 -16.46 -12.13
CA GLU A 77 3.85 -16.83 -12.39
C GLU A 77 4.73 -16.70 -11.15
N THR A 78 4.48 -15.70 -10.31
CA THR A 78 5.32 -15.40 -9.14
C THR A 78 4.76 -15.93 -7.82
N GLY A 79 3.47 -16.24 -7.77
CA GLY A 79 2.77 -16.56 -6.51
C GLY A 79 2.54 -15.34 -5.61
N ALA A 80 2.73 -14.12 -6.11
CA ALA A 80 2.50 -12.89 -5.34
C ALA A 80 1.06 -12.79 -4.85
N SER A 81 0.86 -12.29 -3.62
CA SER A 81 -0.49 -12.03 -3.13
C SER A 81 -1.16 -10.87 -3.88
N ILE A 82 -2.50 -10.80 -3.82
CA ILE A 82 -3.28 -9.70 -4.41
C ILE A 82 -2.80 -8.34 -3.88
N ARG A 83 -2.50 -8.24 -2.58
CA ARG A 83 -2.00 -7.01 -1.95
C ARG A 83 -0.62 -6.62 -2.45
N GLU A 84 0.27 -7.59 -2.67
CA GLU A 84 1.60 -7.31 -3.22
C GLU A 84 1.52 -6.87 -4.67
N ALA A 85 0.72 -7.55 -5.49
CA ALA A 85 0.48 -7.14 -6.86
C ALA A 85 -0.19 -5.75 -6.93
N SER A 86 -1.17 -5.47 -6.06
CA SER A 86 -1.78 -4.14 -5.96
C SER A 86 -0.75 -3.07 -5.62
N ALA A 87 0.12 -3.31 -4.65
CA ALA A 87 1.18 -2.38 -4.30
C ALA A 87 2.14 -2.16 -5.47
N LEU A 88 2.58 -3.24 -6.13
CA LEU A 88 3.53 -3.16 -7.24
C LEU A 88 2.94 -2.44 -8.47
N PHE A 89 1.72 -2.77 -8.85
CA PHE A 89 1.07 -2.24 -10.05
C PHE A 89 0.31 -0.92 -9.82
N HIS A 90 0.42 -0.34 -8.62
CA HIS A 90 -0.26 0.90 -8.23
C HIS A 90 -1.78 0.84 -8.46
N ILE A 91 -2.38 -0.27 -8.04
CA ILE A 91 -3.82 -0.52 -8.12
C ILE A 91 -4.42 -0.19 -6.75
N PRO A 92 -5.41 0.71 -6.65
CA PRO A 92 -6.02 1.05 -5.37
C PRO A 92 -6.66 -0.20 -4.76
N ASP A 93 -6.24 -0.53 -3.54
CA ASP A 93 -6.86 -1.59 -2.74
C ASP A 93 -8.24 -1.11 -2.27
N PHE A 94 -9.30 -1.89 -2.53
CA PHE A 94 -10.68 -1.54 -2.19
C PHE A 94 -11.07 -1.94 -0.74
N SER A 95 -10.11 -2.13 0.18
CA SER A 95 -10.46 -2.58 1.54
C SER A 95 -11.15 -1.54 2.42
#